data_AF-R0KER7-F1
#
_entry.id   AF-R0KER7-F1
#
_cell.length_a   1.000
_cell.length_b   1.000
_cell.length_c   1.000
_cell.angle_alpha   90.00
_cell.angle_beta   90.00
_cell.angle_gamma   90.00
#
_symmetry.space_group_name_H-M   'P 1'
#
loop_
_entity.id
_entity.type
_entity.pdbx_description
1 polymer ?
#
loop_
_entity_poly.entity_id
_entity_poly.type
_entity_poly.pdbx_seq_one_letter_code
_entity_poly.pdbx_strand_id
1 'polypeptide(L)'
;MAEILAFIPYSIKSFDVIDRFLYNGAMSTSLAELINRYRTMPNGQIGNNSVYRMMKNSMNSRARKDKTYKNWKVSTHQTIEKPANYDPTSLCVTKFRTPGNRNPCEVNPAILFRDMAAGVKVMPEGYDALDLTRCIQYCLDHNDEDWCYPRDFVELVERLGGPAPVHAEHQDAAALRRLTSAQKLKYATVAG
;
A
#
# COMPACT_ATOMS: atom_id res chain seq x y z
N MET A 1 0.04 -5.42 -0.53
CA MET A 1 -0.39 -4.20 -1.25
C MET A 1 -1.77 -3.67 -0.81
N ALA A 2 -2.80 -4.51 -0.75
CA ALA A 2 -4.18 -4.07 -0.54
C ALA A 2 -4.38 -3.26 0.75
N GLU A 3 -3.96 -3.79 1.90
CA GLU A 3 -4.05 -3.09 3.20
C GLU A 3 -3.34 -1.73 3.19
N ILE A 4 -2.16 -1.64 2.56
CA ILE A 4 -1.42 -0.38 2.43
C ILE A 4 -2.24 0.66 1.67
N LEU A 5 -2.88 0.28 0.55
CA LEU A 5 -3.69 1.20 -0.26
C LEU A 5 -5.05 1.50 0.37
N ALA A 6 -5.59 0.59 1.19
CA ALA A 6 -6.83 0.78 1.91
C ALA A 6 -6.68 1.72 3.11
N PHE A 7 -5.66 1.51 3.95
CA PHE A 7 -5.52 2.20 5.24
C PHE A 7 -4.50 3.33 5.23
N ILE A 8 -3.45 3.23 4.40
CA ILE A 8 -2.34 4.20 4.37
C ILE A 8 -1.98 4.58 2.93
N PRO A 9 -2.93 5.07 2.10
CA PRO A 9 -2.67 5.34 0.68
C PRO A 9 -1.56 6.37 0.46
N TYR A 10 -1.32 7.26 1.43
CA TYR A 10 -0.24 8.23 1.37
C TYR A 10 1.16 7.62 1.45
N SER A 11 1.30 6.37 1.87
CA SER A 11 2.56 5.62 1.89
C SER A 11 3.20 5.48 0.50
N ILE A 12 2.44 5.63 -0.60
CA ILE A 12 2.97 5.66 -1.98
C ILE A 12 3.82 6.90 -2.29
N LYS A 13 4.00 7.79 -1.32
CA LYS A 13 5.02 8.84 -1.34
C LYS A 13 6.37 8.37 -0.78
N SER A 14 6.50 7.15 -0.28
CA SER A 14 7.78 6.55 0.14
C SER A 14 8.42 5.84 -1.04
N PHE A 15 9.72 6.05 -1.31
CA PHE A 15 10.38 5.32 -2.39
C PHE A 15 10.49 3.82 -2.08
N ASP A 16 10.45 3.38 -0.81
CA ASP A 16 10.46 1.94 -0.47
C ASP A 16 9.15 1.27 -0.93
N VAL A 17 8.01 1.95 -0.71
CA VAL A 17 6.69 1.49 -1.18
C VAL A 17 6.58 1.57 -2.70
N ILE A 18 7.10 2.65 -3.30
CA ILE A 18 7.12 2.82 -4.77
C ILE A 18 7.92 1.69 -5.41
N ASP A 19 9.15 1.45 -4.96
CA ASP A 19 10.02 0.39 -5.48
C ASP A 19 9.32 -0.96 -5.36
N ARG A 20 8.80 -1.31 -4.18
CA ARG A 20 8.08 -2.58 -3.96
C ARG A 20 6.94 -2.75 -4.96
N PHE A 21 6.07 -1.76 -5.07
CA PHE A 21 4.88 -1.88 -5.92
C PHE A 21 5.24 -1.95 -7.40
N LEU A 22 6.15 -1.09 -7.86
CA LEU A 22 6.51 -1.02 -9.28
C LEU A 22 7.37 -2.22 -9.72
N TYR A 23 8.28 -2.71 -8.87
CA TYR A 23 9.03 -3.95 -9.15
C TYR A 23 8.14 -5.20 -9.19
N ASN A 24 7.03 -5.19 -8.45
CA ASN A 24 5.98 -6.21 -8.51
C ASN A 24 4.96 -5.98 -9.64
N GLY A 25 5.21 -5.04 -10.56
CA GLY A 25 4.43 -4.85 -11.78
C GLY A 25 3.23 -3.91 -11.64
N ALA A 26 3.11 -3.17 -10.55
CA ALA A 26 2.07 -2.16 -10.44
C ALA A 26 2.31 -1.01 -11.42
N MET A 27 1.23 -0.39 -11.87
CA MET A 27 1.24 0.88 -12.58
C MET A 27 0.48 1.93 -11.77
N SER A 28 0.69 3.20 -12.05
CA SER A 28 -0.07 4.29 -11.40
C SER A 28 -1.58 4.18 -11.64
N THR A 29 -2.01 3.58 -12.75
CA THR A 29 -3.41 3.22 -13.02
C THR A 29 -3.90 2.15 -12.06
N SER A 30 -3.13 1.07 -11.87
CA SER A 30 -3.47 -0.03 -10.96
C SER A 30 -3.60 0.47 -9.52
N LEU A 31 -2.66 1.30 -9.08
CA LEU A 31 -2.68 1.90 -7.75
C LEU A 31 -3.88 2.83 -7.56
N ALA A 32 -4.20 3.67 -8.54
CA ALA A 32 -5.38 4.53 -8.49
C ALA A 32 -6.67 3.71 -8.37
N GLU A 33 -6.80 2.63 -9.14
CA GLU A 33 -7.99 1.78 -9.07
C GLU A 33 -8.10 1.04 -7.74
N LEU A 34 -7.01 0.52 -7.20
CA LEU A 34 -7.03 -0.12 -5.87
C LEU A 34 -7.39 0.89 -4.77
N ILE A 35 -6.86 2.11 -4.82
CA ILE A 35 -7.26 3.17 -3.88
C ILE A 35 -8.75 3.48 -4.03
N ASN A 36 -9.26 3.66 -5.25
CA ASN A 36 -10.68 3.92 -5.50
C ASN A 36 -11.58 2.72 -5.17
N ARG A 37 -11.05 1.50 -5.18
CA ARG A 37 -11.75 0.30 -4.74
C ARG A 37 -11.96 0.33 -3.23
N TYR A 38 -10.89 0.56 -2.49
CA TYR A 38 -10.94 0.48 -1.03
C TYR A 38 -11.40 1.76 -0.36
N ARG A 39 -11.24 2.94 -0.97
CA ARG A 39 -11.51 4.23 -0.31
C ARG A 39 -12.49 5.11 -1.05
N THR A 40 -13.24 5.89 -0.27
CA THR A 40 -13.98 7.05 -0.74
C THR A 40 -13.09 8.28 -0.59
N MET A 41 -12.84 8.96 -1.70
CA MET A 41 -11.99 10.14 -1.73
C MET A 41 -12.86 11.41 -1.62
N PRO A 42 -12.50 12.40 -0.77
CA PRO A 42 -13.33 13.58 -0.54
C PRO A 42 -13.67 14.38 -1.81
N ASN A 43 -12.74 14.41 -2.78
CA ASN A 43 -12.86 15.18 -4.02
C ASN A 43 -13.16 14.28 -5.24
N GLY A 44 -13.82 13.15 -5.01
CA GLY A 44 -14.08 12.14 -6.05
C GLY A 44 -12.88 11.24 -6.34
N GLN A 45 -13.06 10.31 -7.28
CA GLN A 45 -12.08 9.25 -7.57
C GLN A 45 -10.69 9.81 -7.91
N ILE A 46 -9.65 9.23 -7.31
CA ILE A 46 -8.28 9.61 -7.62
C ILE A 46 -7.89 9.10 -9.01
N GLY A 47 -7.38 10.01 -9.86
CA GLY A 47 -6.90 9.67 -11.19
C GLY A 47 -5.45 9.21 -11.24
N ASN A 48 -5.07 8.56 -12.34
CA ASN A 48 -3.72 8.11 -12.65
C ASN A 48 -2.65 9.21 -12.45
N ASN A 49 -2.93 10.42 -12.94
CA ASN A 49 -2.02 11.57 -12.83
C ASN A 49 -1.78 12.00 -11.37
N SER A 50 -2.79 11.93 -10.52
CA SER A 50 -2.67 12.26 -9.10
C SER A 50 -1.75 11.27 -8.38
N VAL A 51 -1.94 9.96 -8.63
CA VAL A 51 -1.08 8.91 -8.08
C VAL A 51 0.36 9.05 -8.61
N TYR A 52 0.55 9.31 -9.90
CA TYR A 52 1.87 9.61 -10.46
C TYR A 52 2.54 10.79 -9.76
N ARG A 53 1.82 11.90 -9.53
CA ARG A 53 2.35 13.08 -8.83
C ARG A 53 2.73 12.78 -7.39
N MET A 54 1.98 11.92 -6.68
CA MET A 54 2.33 11.49 -5.32
C MET A 54 3.69 10.78 -5.28
N MET A 55 3.96 9.90 -6.25
CA MET A 55 5.24 9.19 -6.34
C MET A 55 6.39 10.09 -6.81
N LYS A 56 6.11 10.98 -7.79
CA LYS A 56 7.12 11.75 -8.52
C LYS A 56 8.04 12.57 -7.62
N ASN A 57 7.53 13.21 -6.58
CA ASN A 57 8.34 14.09 -5.73
C ASN A 57 9.46 13.33 -5.00
N SER A 58 9.15 12.13 -4.52
CA SER A 58 10.10 11.29 -3.80
C SER A 58 11.13 10.68 -4.74
N MET A 59 10.69 10.25 -5.93
CA MET A 59 11.60 9.73 -6.96
C MET A 59 12.52 10.81 -7.54
N ASN A 60 12.02 12.03 -7.74
CA ASN A 60 12.85 13.18 -8.13
C ASN A 60 13.87 13.53 -7.05
N SER A 61 13.49 13.41 -5.76
CA SER A 61 14.42 13.63 -4.66
C SER A 61 15.53 12.56 -4.63
N ARG A 62 15.18 11.30 -4.93
CA ARG A 62 16.15 10.20 -5.10
C ARG A 62 17.06 10.40 -6.31
N ALA A 63 16.51 10.88 -7.43
CA ALA A 63 17.25 11.16 -8.66
C ALA A 63 18.39 12.17 -8.50
N ARG A 64 18.33 13.02 -7.47
CA ARG A 64 19.44 13.94 -7.12
C ARG A 64 20.66 13.22 -6.54
N LYS A 65 20.46 12.04 -5.94
CA LYS A 65 21.51 11.23 -5.30
C LYS A 65 21.92 10.04 -6.16
N ASP A 66 20.98 9.50 -6.94
CA ASP A 66 21.17 8.31 -7.76
C ASP A 66 20.72 8.58 -9.20
N LYS A 67 21.69 8.57 -10.13
CA LYS A 67 21.47 8.88 -11.54
C LYS A 67 20.57 7.86 -12.25
N THR A 68 20.42 6.65 -11.70
CA THR A 68 19.51 5.61 -12.21
C THR A 68 18.06 6.09 -12.27
N TYR A 69 17.69 7.01 -11.38
CA TYR A 69 16.34 7.58 -11.31
C TYR A 69 16.21 8.93 -12.05
N LYS A 70 17.22 9.33 -12.84
CA LYS A 70 17.14 10.57 -13.63
C LYS A 70 16.00 10.47 -14.65
N ASN A 71 15.20 11.54 -14.78
CA ASN A 71 14.03 11.59 -15.65
C ASN A 71 12.99 10.48 -15.39
N TRP A 72 12.90 10.02 -14.14
CA TRP A 72 12.04 8.92 -13.73
C TRP A 72 10.58 9.08 -14.19
N LYS A 73 10.06 8.00 -14.77
CA LYS A 73 8.64 7.75 -15.05
C LYS A 73 8.28 6.38 -14.50
N VAL A 74 6.99 6.13 -14.29
CA VAL A 74 6.50 4.80 -13.86
C VAL A 74 6.92 3.72 -14.86
N SER A 75 6.80 3.98 -16.17
CA SER A 75 7.20 3.04 -17.21
C SER A 75 8.71 2.75 -17.21
N THR A 76 9.55 3.76 -16.99
CA THR A 76 11.01 3.57 -16.93
C THR A 76 11.46 2.92 -15.63
N HIS A 77 10.63 2.91 -14.59
CA HIS A 77 10.99 2.23 -13.34
C HIS A 77 11.02 0.70 -13.51
N GLN A 78 10.16 0.15 -14.39
CA GLN A 78 10.13 -1.28 -14.66
C GLN A 78 11.42 -1.80 -15.32
N THR A 79 12.19 -0.91 -15.94
CA THR A 79 13.48 -1.24 -16.56
C THR A 79 14.66 -1.02 -15.62
N ILE A 80 14.44 -0.54 -14.39
CA ILE A 80 15.49 -0.38 -13.40
C ILE A 80 15.84 -1.77 -12.84
N GLU A 81 17.15 -2.05 -12.75
CA GLU A 81 17.64 -3.29 -12.16
C GLU A 81 17.22 -3.39 -10.69
N LYS A 82 16.60 -4.52 -10.34
CA LYS A 82 16.18 -4.80 -8.96
C LYS A 82 17.43 -5.05 -8.11
N PRO A 83 17.46 -4.60 -6.85
CA PRO A 83 18.54 -4.95 -5.92
C PRO A 83 18.75 -6.48 -5.86
N ALA A 84 20.00 -6.93 -5.73
CA ALA A 84 20.33 -8.36 -5.73
C ALA A 84 19.59 -9.19 -4.66
N ASN A 85 19.23 -8.55 -3.55
CA ASN A 85 18.50 -9.14 -2.42
C ASN A 85 16.99 -8.86 -2.46
N TYR A 86 16.45 -8.40 -3.59
CA TYR A 86 15.02 -8.13 -3.73
C TYR A 86 14.24 -9.44 -3.86
N ASP A 87 13.34 -9.67 -2.90
CA ASP A 87 12.38 -10.77 -2.91
C ASP A 87 10.98 -10.25 -3.28
N PRO A 88 10.43 -10.61 -4.46
CA PRO A 88 9.10 -10.17 -4.89
C PRO A 88 7.95 -10.77 -4.05
N THR A 89 8.22 -11.86 -3.31
CA THR A 89 7.23 -12.55 -2.48
C THR A 89 7.15 -12.00 -1.06
N SER A 90 8.12 -11.17 -0.66
CA SER A 90 8.19 -10.60 0.67
C SER A 90 7.05 -9.60 0.92
N LEU A 91 6.32 -9.83 2.01
CA LEU A 91 5.29 -8.90 2.49
C LEU A 91 5.82 -7.91 3.54
N CYS A 92 7.06 -8.09 4.00
CA CYS A 92 7.65 -7.32 5.09
C CYS A 92 7.79 -5.83 4.73
N VAL A 93 7.41 -4.96 5.68
CA VAL A 93 7.49 -3.50 5.55
C VAL A 93 8.31 -2.84 6.67
N THR A 94 8.90 -3.62 7.58
CA THR A 94 9.55 -3.13 8.82
C THR A 94 10.64 -2.09 8.58
N LYS A 95 11.30 -2.11 7.40
CA LYS A 95 12.40 -1.20 7.07
C LYS A 95 11.97 -0.04 6.16
N PHE A 96 10.67 0.13 5.92
CA PHE A 96 10.18 1.17 5.02
C PHE A 96 10.20 2.53 5.72
N ARG A 97 10.68 3.54 5.01
CA ARG A 97 10.71 4.92 5.49
C ARG A 97 9.36 5.58 5.29
N THR A 98 8.89 6.33 6.28
CA THR A 98 7.69 7.16 6.16
C THR A 98 7.90 8.28 5.15
N PRO A 99 6.90 8.63 4.33
CA PRO A 99 6.99 9.76 3.42
C PRO A 99 7.41 11.06 4.13
N GLY A 100 8.37 11.78 3.55
CA GLY A 100 8.87 13.05 4.10
C GLY A 100 9.90 12.89 5.22
N ASN A 101 9.91 11.73 5.89
CA ASN A 101 10.91 11.38 6.88
C ASN A 101 12.21 10.94 6.18
N ARG A 102 13.30 11.67 6.44
CA ARG A 102 14.63 11.36 5.89
C ARG A 102 15.42 10.39 6.77
N ASN A 103 14.94 10.10 7.98
CA ASN A 103 15.57 9.25 8.98
C ASN A 103 14.59 8.15 9.45
N PRO A 104 14.80 6.87 9.12
CA PRO A 104 13.91 5.78 9.56
C PRO A 104 13.73 5.69 11.10
N CYS A 105 14.59 6.35 11.89
CA CYS A 105 14.49 6.43 13.35
C CYS A 105 13.66 7.61 13.90
N GLU A 106 13.14 8.51 13.06
CA GLU A 106 12.28 9.62 13.53
C GLU A 106 10.89 9.10 13.91
N VAL A 107 10.43 9.44 15.12
CA VAL A 107 9.17 8.94 15.69
C VAL A 107 7.99 9.48 14.88
N ASN A 108 7.36 8.62 14.09
CA ASN A 108 6.14 8.98 13.40
C ASN A 108 5.02 9.20 14.43
N PRO A 109 4.15 10.20 14.24
CA PRO A 109 3.01 10.39 15.13
C PRO A 109 2.17 9.11 15.13
N ALA A 110 1.89 8.62 16.33
CA ALA A 110 1.05 7.45 16.54
C ALA A 110 -0.38 7.78 16.07
N ILE A 111 -0.97 6.92 15.24
CA ILE A 111 -2.36 7.04 14.78
C ILE A 111 -3.18 5.90 15.37
N LEU A 112 -4.38 6.20 15.87
CA LEU A 112 -5.28 5.15 16.35
C LEU A 112 -5.69 4.23 15.20
N PHE A 113 -5.67 2.91 15.42
CA PHE A 113 -6.07 1.95 14.38
C PHE A 113 -7.50 2.22 13.86
N ARG A 114 -8.44 2.55 14.76
CA ARG A 114 -9.83 2.91 14.39
C ARG A 114 -9.90 4.12 13.44
N ASP A 115 -9.01 5.09 13.59
CA ASP A 115 -8.98 6.28 12.73
C ASP A 115 -8.44 5.97 11.33
N MET A 116 -7.66 4.89 11.17
CA MET A 116 -7.18 4.45 9.86
C MET A 116 -8.32 3.93 8.96
N ALA A 117 -9.45 3.53 9.56
CA ALA A 117 -10.66 3.15 8.84
C ALA A 117 -11.42 4.37 8.27
N ALA A 118 -11.08 5.59 8.68
CA ALA A 118 -11.74 6.80 8.17
C ALA A 118 -11.60 6.91 6.65
N GLY A 119 -12.74 7.01 5.95
CA GLY A 119 -12.79 7.10 4.49
C GLY A 119 -12.55 5.78 3.75
N VAL A 120 -12.48 4.65 4.46
CA VAL A 120 -12.46 3.33 3.82
C VAL A 120 -13.88 2.96 3.38
N LYS A 121 -14.04 2.63 2.10
CA LYS A 121 -15.29 2.26 1.43
C LYS A 121 -15.60 0.77 1.57
N VAL A 122 -14.57 -0.07 1.43
CA VAL A 122 -14.68 -1.53 1.51
C VAL A 122 -13.49 -2.01 2.32
N MET A 123 -13.74 -2.82 3.35
CA MET A 123 -12.64 -3.47 4.08
C MET A 123 -11.91 -4.44 3.17
N PRO A 124 -10.57 -4.51 3.23
CA PRO A 124 -9.87 -5.66 2.69
C PRO A 124 -10.42 -6.93 3.32
N GLU A 125 -10.59 -7.97 2.53
CA GLU A 125 -11.13 -9.27 2.96
C GLU A 125 -10.42 -10.40 2.21
N GLY A 126 -10.53 -11.63 2.73
CA GLY A 126 -9.88 -12.81 2.14
C GLY A 126 -8.39 -12.56 1.91
N TYR A 127 -7.92 -12.82 0.68
CA TYR A 127 -6.50 -12.65 0.33
C TYR A 127 -6.04 -11.19 0.12
N ASP A 128 -6.91 -10.21 0.39
CA ASP A 128 -6.53 -8.80 0.47
C ASP A 128 -6.34 -8.32 1.92
N ALA A 129 -6.68 -9.15 2.91
CA ALA A 129 -6.57 -8.86 4.34
C ALA A 129 -5.48 -9.71 5.02
N LEU A 130 -4.76 -9.10 5.95
CA LEU A 130 -3.83 -9.73 6.88
C LEU A 130 -3.98 -9.04 8.25
N ASP A 131 -2.89 -8.92 9.00
CA ASP A 131 -2.88 -8.44 10.38
C ASP A 131 -3.33 -7.00 10.54
N LEU A 132 -3.01 -6.09 9.60
CA LEU A 132 -3.43 -4.69 9.72
C LEU A 132 -4.95 -4.55 9.66
N THR A 133 -5.61 -5.33 8.80
CA THR A 133 -7.07 -5.40 8.70
C THR A 133 -7.67 -5.92 10.00
N ARG A 134 -7.10 -7.00 10.56
CA ARG A 134 -7.56 -7.58 11.84
C ARG A 134 -7.44 -6.59 12.99
N CYS A 135 -6.30 -5.89 13.10
CA CYS A 135 -6.10 -4.84 14.11
C CYS A 135 -7.14 -3.73 14.00
N ILE A 136 -7.39 -3.24 12.78
CA ILE A 136 -8.34 -2.15 12.56
C ILE A 136 -9.77 -2.60 12.87
N GLN A 137 -10.19 -3.78 12.42
CA GLN A 137 -11.50 -4.33 12.73
C GLN A 137 -11.71 -4.49 14.24
N TYR A 138 -10.72 -5.05 14.93
CA TYR A 138 -10.76 -5.18 16.38
C TYR A 138 -10.97 -3.83 17.07
N CYS A 139 -10.22 -2.79 16.69
CA CYS A 139 -10.36 -1.46 17.29
C CYS A 139 -11.64 -0.72 16.90
N LEU A 140 -12.34 -1.13 15.83
CA LEU A 140 -13.68 -0.64 15.51
C LEU A 140 -14.73 -1.27 16.43
N ASP A 141 -14.56 -2.55 16.78
CA ASP A 141 -15.45 -3.28 17.67
C ASP A 141 -15.20 -2.98 19.16
N HIS A 142 -14.01 -2.47 19.51
CA HIS A 142 -13.57 -2.11 20.87
C HIS A 142 -13.18 -0.63 20.93
N ASN A 143 -14.18 0.25 20.84
CA ASN A 143 -13.97 1.70 20.74
C ASN A 143 -13.48 2.36 22.04
N ASP A 144 -13.49 1.63 23.15
CA ASP A 144 -12.99 2.00 24.46
C ASP A 144 -11.48 1.75 24.62
N GLU A 145 -10.86 1.01 23.70
CA GLU A 145 -9.43 0.71 23.71
C GLU A 145 -8.64 1.58 22.73
N ASP A 146 -7.59 2.25 23.22
CA ASP A 146 -6.71 3.12 22.44
C ASP A 146 -5.44 2.38 21.97
N TRP A 147 -5.55 1.68 20.85
CA TRP A 147 -4.40 1.06 20.17
C TRP A 147 -3.88 1.96 19.06
N CYS A 148 -2.56 2.19 19.02
CA CYS A 148 -1.95 3.05 18.01
C CYS A 148 -0.98 2.31 17.07
N TYR A 149 -1.11 2.58 15.77
CA TYR A 149 -0.13 2.20 14.75
C TYR A 149 1.01 3.24 14.66
N PRO A 150 2.27 2.82 14.44
CA PRO A 150 2.75 1.42 14.38
C PRO A 150 3.15 0.84 15.74
N ARG A 151 3.13 1.65 16.81
CA ARG A 151 3.71 1.33 18.13
C ARG A 151 3.14 0.03 18.71
N ASP A 152 1.83 -0.10 18.72
CA ASP A 152 1.13 -1.16 19.43
C ASP A 152 0.75 -2.33 18.49
N PHE A 153 1.23 -2.30 17.24
CA PHE A 153 0.88 -3.29 16.22
C PHE A 153 1.25 -4.72 16.61
N VAL A 154 2.49 -4.93 17.08
CA VAL A 154 2.96 -6.28 17.45
C VAL A 154 2.16 -6.81 18.63
N GLU A 155 1.96 -5.99 19.67
CA GLU A 155 1.20 -6.38 20.86
C GLU A 155 -0.26 -6.70 20.53
N LEU A 156 -0.89 -5.90 19.67
CA LEU A 156 -2.26 -6.16 19.24
C LEU A 156 -2.36 -7.44 18.40
N VAL A 157 -1.40 -7.70 17.50
CA VAL A 157 -1.37 -8.96 16.73
C VAL A 157 -1.25 -10.17 17.65
N GLU A 158 -0.38 -10.11 18.67
CA GLU A 158 -0.26 -11.18 19.67
C GLU A 158 -1.58 -11.37 20.44
N ARG A 159 -2.23 -10.28 20.86
CA ARG A 159 -3.55 -10.33 21.51
C ARG A 159 -4.61 -11.00 20.64
N LEU A 160 -4.52 -10.85 19.31
CA LEU A 160 -5.43 -11.46 18.34
C LEU A 160 -5.11 -12.93 18.03
N GLY A 161 -4.16 -13.55 18.73
CA GLY A 161 -3.76 -14.95 18.53
C GLY A 161 -2.54 -15.10 17.62
N GLY A 162 -1.75 -14.05 17.46
CA GLY A 162 -0.53 -14.03 16.67
C GLY A 162 -0.74 -13.72 15.19
N PRO A 163 0.36 -13.68 14.41
CA PRO A 163 0.34 -13.33 12.99
C PRO A 163 -0.57 -14.25 12.16
N ALA A 164 -1.33 -13.66 11.24
CA ALA A 164 -2.17 -14.42 10.32
C ALA A 164 -1.30 -15.26 9.36
N PRO A 165 -1.74 -16.49 9.00
CA PRO A 165 -1.04 -17.30 8.01
C PRO A 165 -0.88 -16.56 6.67
N VAL A 166 0.34 -16.54 6.14
CA VAL A 166 0.64 -15.91 4.86
C VAL A 166 0.57 -16.93 3.73
N HIS A 167 -0.21 -16.61 2.69
CA HIS A 167 -0.36 -17.40 1.46
C HIS A 167 0.18 -16.63 0.25
N ALA A 168 0.42 -17.35 -0.85
CA ALA A 168 0.91 -16.75 -2.11
C ALA A 168 -0.07 -15.71 -2.67
N GLU A 169 -1.36 -15.86 -2.38
CA GLU A 169 -2.44 -14.98 -2.80
C GLU A 169 -2.40 -13.61 -2.09
N HIS A 170 -1.67 -13.48 -0.98
CA HIS A 170 -1.42 -12.19 -0.31
C HIS A 170 -0.37 -11.33 -1.01
N GLN A 171 0.41 -11.92 -1.93
CA GLN A 171 1.48 -11.21 -2.65
C GLN A 171 0.94 -10.08 -3.53
N ASP A 172 1.75 -9.05 -3.73
CA ASP A 172 1.34 -7.88 -4.53
C ASP A 172 0.97 -8.28 -5.97
N ALA A 173 1.71 -9.21 -6.57
CA ALA A 173 1.42 -9.74 -7.90
C ALA A 173 0.05 -10.45 -7.98
N ALA A 174 -0.36 -11.15 -6.92
CA ALA A 174 -1.67 -11.79 -6.85
C ALA A 174 -2.80 -10.75 -6.74
N ALA A 175 -2.61 -9.71 -5.92
CA ALA A 175 -3.55 -8.59 -5.83
C ALA A 175 -3.75 -7.87 -7.18
N LEU A 176 -2.66 -7.64 -7.92
CA LEU A 176 -2.71 -7.06 -9.26
C LEU A 176 -3.40 -7.98 -10.28
N ARG A 177 -3.21 -9.30 -10.18
CA ARG A 177 -3.90 -10.28 -11.03
C ARG A 177 -5.41 -10.28 -10.78
N ARG A 178 -5.85 -10.18 -9.52
CA ARG A 178 -7.27 -10.05 -9.16
C ARG A 178 -7.87 -8.76 -9.73
N LEU A 179 -7.15 -7.64 -9.60
CA LEU A 179 -7.55 -6.36 -10.18
C LEU A 179 -7.78 -6.46 -11.70
N THR A 180 -6.78 -6.97 -12.44
CA THR A 180 -6.84 -7.09 -13.90
C THR A 180 -7.91 -8.06 -14.37
N SER A 181 -8.12 -9.17 -13.65
CA SER A 181 -9.20 -10.12 -13.95
C SER A 181 -10.58 -9.47 -13.78
N ALA A 182 -10.78 -8.75 -12.68
CA ALA A 182 -12.02 -8.01 -12.42
C ALA A 182 -12.32 -6.94 -13.48
N GLN A 183 -11.28 -6.27 -13.99
CA GLN A 183 -11.44 -5.31 -15.10
C GLN A 183 -11.92 -6.00 -16.38
N LYS A 184 -11.29 -7.11 -16.78
CA LYS A 184 -11.68 -7.86 -17.99
C LYS A 184 -13.14 -8.29 -17.93
N LEU A 185 -13.60 -8.77 -16.77
CA LEU A 185 -14.99 -9.12 -16.53
C LEU A 185 -15.93 -7.92 -16.73
N LYS A 186 -15.61 -6.76 -16.12
CA LYS A 186 -16.42 -5.53 -16.29
C LYS A 186 -16.55 -5.10 -17.75
N TYR A 187 -15.44 -5.10 -18.51
CA TYR A 187 -15.48 -4.72 -19.92
C TYR A 187 -16.26 -5.72 -20.77
N ALA A 188 -16.20 -7.02 -20.46
CA ALA A 188 -17.00 -8.03 -21.14
C ALA A 188 -18.50 -7.84 -20.92
N THR A 189 -18.92 -7.47 -19.69
CA THR A 189 -20.34 -7.21 -19.37
C THR A 189 -20.89 -5.95 -20.01
N VAL A 190 -20.05 -4.94 -20.28
CA VAL A 190 -20.49 -3.68 -20.92
C VAL A 190 -20.57 -3.81 -22.46
N ALA A 191 -19.90 -4.81 -23.04
CA ALA A 191 -19.83 -5.02 -24.48
C ALA A 191 -20.86 -6.03 -25.04
N GLY A 192 -21.67 -6.66 -24.17
CA GLY A 192 -22.76 -7.58 -24.52
C GLY A 192 -24.13 -6.96 -24.25
#